data_AF-A0A7K7QD20-F1
#
_entry.id   AF-A0A7K7QD20-F1
#
_cell.length_a   1.000
_cell.length_b   1.000
_cell.length_c   1.000
_cell.angle_alpha   90.00
_cell.angle_beta   90.00
_cell.angle_gamma   90.00
#
_symmetry.space_group_name_H-M   'P 1'
#
loop_
_entity.id
_entity.type
_entity.pdbx_description
1 polymer ?
#
loop_
_entity_poly.entity_id
_entity_poly.type
_entity_poly.pdbx_seq_one_letter_code
_entity_poly.pdbx_strand_id
1 'polypeptide(L)'
;DQPHLSDAQAMVEFENGNFKFTFPNPKNVSEFSMTLFKGREKKEICALHLSKESVIPKSNVTYCQTQNSSSSTTFILKNLERKHNDFYTYCLEIFLPPPYIDCCLKETYLYIQDKEDCFSLGLMSCIIISLIIFAISCVCCVAACCLRNKNQKCESNSHEYNSEYMPMAAVNAAKKPRI
;
A
#
# COMPACT_ATOMS: atom_id res chain seq x y z
N ASP A 1 37.66 19.41 10.85
CA ASP A 1 37.49 18.00 10.44
C ASP A 1 36.81 17.22 11.55
N GLN A 2 35.49 17.03 11.41
CA GLN A 2 34.69 16.23 12.35
C GLN A 2 34.63 14.80 11.80
N PRO A 3 35.02 13.77 12.57
CA PRO A 3 35.06 12.42 12.06
C PRO A 3 33.62 11.95 11.87
N HIS A 4 33.24 11.77 10.60
CA HIS A 4 32.01 11.09 10.23
C HIS A 4 32.24 9.61 10.57
N LEU A 5 31.84 9.22 11.78
CA LEU A 5 31.72 7.82 12.17
C LEU A 5 30.60 7.22 11.32
N SER A 6 30.98 6.61 10.20
CA SER A 6 30.10 5.74 9.44
C SER A 6 29.79 4.53 10.31
N ASP A 7 28.72 4.63 11.11
CA ASP A 7 28.12 3.46 11.75
C ASP A 7 27.88 2.41 10.65
N ALA A 8 28.40 1.21 10.86
CA ALA A 8 28.26 0.12 9.92
C ALA A 8 26.78 -0.23 9.75
N GLN A 9 26.16 0.31 8.70
CA GLN A 9 24.79 -0.03 8.32
C GLN A 9 24.81 -1.45 7.76
N ALA A 10 24.27 -2.40 8.52
CA ALA A 10 24.08 -3.77 8.05
C ALA A 10 22.69 -3.88 7.42
N MET A 11 22.64 -4.16 6.12
CA MET A 11 21.41 -4.57 5.45
C MET A 11 21.14 -6.04 5.77
N VAL A 12 19.96 -6.32 6.30
CA VAL A 12 19.53 -7.68 6.66
C VAL A 12 18.19 -7.95 5.97
N GLU A 13 18.10 -9.08 5.29
CA GLU A 13 16.83 -9.53 4.72
C GLU A 13 15.91 -10.06 5.82
N PHE A 14 14.64 -9.66 5.78
CA PHE A 14 13.62 -10.15 6.70
C PHE A 14 13.11 -11.52 6.23
N GLU A 15 13.44 -12.60 6.94
CA GLU A 15 12.84 -13.91 6.70
C GLU A 15 11.33 -13.85 6.99
N ASN A 16 10.52 -13.97 5.95
CA ASN A 16 9.05 -13.96 6.04
C ASN A 16 8.48 -12.69 6.72
N GLY A 17 9.15 -11.54 6.61
CA GLY A 17 8.73 -10.29 7.26
C GLY A 17 8.95 -10.26 8.78
N ASN A 18 9.74 -11.20 9.30
CA ASN A 18 10.16 -11.23 10.69
C ASN A 18 11.61 -10.79 10.83
N PHE A 19 11.91 -10.09 11.92
CA PHE A 19 13.27 -9.71 12.30
C PHE A 19 13.65 -10.38 13.62
N LYS A 20 14.89 -10.82 13.75
CA LYS A 20 15.38 -11.55 14.92
C LYS A 20 16.53 -10.77 15.56
N PHE A 21 16.31 -10.29 16.78
CA PHE A 21 17.39 -9.81 17.63
C PHE A 21 17.90 -10.96 18.49
N THR A 22 19.10 -11.44 18.21
CA THR A 22 19.73 -12.53 18.97
C THR A 22 20.83 -11.97 19.87
N PHE A 23 20.69 -12.19 21.18
CA PHE A 23 21.67 -11.79 22.18
C PHE A 23 22.20 -13.01 22.92
N PRO A 24 23.52 -13.10 23.18
CA PRO A 24 24.09 -14.20 23.94
C PRO A 24 23.59 -14.15 25.38
N ASN A 25 23.27 -15.31 25.95
CA ASN A 25 22.92 -15.41 27.36
C ASN A 25 24.19 -15.25 28.20
N PRO A 26 24.11 -14.53 29.34
CA PRO A 26 25.25 -14.37 30.22
C PRO A 26 25.66 -15.74 30.78
N LYS A 27 26.97 -16.02 30.75
CA LYS A 27 27.53 -17.26 31.27
C LYS A 27 27.69 -17.17 32.78
N ASN A 28 27.47 -18.29 33.48
CA ASN A 28 27.61 -18.42 34.94
C ASN A 28 26.72 -17.46 35.75
N VAL A 29 25.58 -17.05 35.17
CA VAL A 29 24.59 -16.20 35.80
C VAL A 29 23.35 -17.03 36.10
N SER A 30 22.87 -16.97 37.34
CA SER A 30 21.71 -17.74 37.78
C SER A 30 20.40 -16.97 37.70
N GLU A 31 20.47 -15.63 37.66
CA GLU A 31 19.29 -14.78 37.54
C GLU A 31 19.60 -13.52 36.74
N PHE A 32 18.88 -13.32 35.65
CA PHE A 32 19.01 -12.15 34.78
C PHE A 32 17.69 -11.80 34.10
N SER A 33 17.59 -10.55 33.66
CA SER A 33 16.53 -10.08 32.79
C SER A 33 17.09 -9.51 31.51
N MET A 34 16.45 -9.85 30.39
CA MET A 34 16.70 -9.22 29.11
C MET A 34 15.44 -8.53 28.63
N THR A 35 15.55 -7.24 28.33
CA THR A 35 14.41 -6.42 27.91
C THR A 35 14.71 -5.72 26.60
N LEU A 36 13.75 -5.75 25.68
CA LEU A 36 13.79 -5.04 24.42
C LEU A 36 12.82 -3.86 24.47
N PHE A 37 13.37 -2.67 24.25
CA PHE A 37 12.64 -1.42 24.21
C PHE A 37 12.53 -0.90 22.78
N LYS A 38 11.45 -0.17 22.49
CA LYS A 38 11.26 0.56 21.23
C LYS A 38 11.14 2.06 21.48
N GLY A 39 11.84 2.82 20.64
CA GLY A 39 11.78 4.27 20.54
C GLY A 39 12.53 5.01 21.63
N ARG A 40 12.59 6.33 21.49
CA ARG A 40 13.30 7.23 22.41
C ARG A 40 12.75 7.19 23.84
N GLU A 41 11.45 6.95 23.98
CA GLU A 41 10.77 6.79 25.28
C GLU A 41 11.05 5.43 25.93
N LYS A 42 11.79 4.53 25.24
CA LYS A 42 12.13 3.18 25.70
C LYS A 42 10.89 2.40 26.15
N LYS A 43 9.89 2.27 25.29
CA LYS A 43 8.69 1.47 25.57
C LYS A 43 9.04 -0.01 25.55
N GLU A 44 8.82 -0.72 26.65
CA GLU A 44 9.06 -2.16 26.75
C GLU A 44 8.13 -2.93 25.82
N ILE A 45 8.70 -3.68 24.86
CA ILE A 45 7.93 -4.48 23.90
C ILE A 45 8.00 -5.97 24.20
N CYS A 46 9.18 -6.47 24.58
CA CYS A 46 9.40 -7.83 25.05
C CYS A 46 10.37 -7.84 26.21
N ALA A 47 10.23 -8.84 27.07
CA ALA A 47 11.23 -9.18 28.06
C ALA A 47 11.38 -10.70 28.22
N LEU A 48 12.50 -11.09 28.80
CA LEU A 48 12.77 -12.43 29.33
C LEU A 48 13.27 -12.25 30.75
N HIS A 49 12.61 -12.89 31.71
CA HIS A 49 13.14 -13.02 33.06
C HIS A 49 13.54 -14.47 33.27
N LEU A 50 14.82 -14.69 33.54
CA LEU A 50 15.35 -16.01 33.87
C LEU A 50 15.74 -16.01 35.34
N SER A 51 15.20 -16.99 36.06
CA SER A 51 15.52 -17.32 37.44
C SER A 51 15.89 -18.81 37.53
N LYS A 52 16.39 -19.26 38.69
CA LYS A 52 16.69 -20.68 38.93
C LYS A 52 15.48 -21.60 38.74
N GLU A 53 14.28 -21.08 39.00
CA GLU A 53 13.05 -21.85 39.05
C GLU A 53 12.26 -21.78 37.75
N SER A 54 12.41 -20.69 36.99
CA SER A 54 11.57 -20.43 35.83
C SER A 54 12.21 -19.53 34.78
N VAL A 55 11.80 -19.75 33.54
CA VAL A 55 12.07 -18.89 32.39
C VAL A 55 10.75 -18.28 31.97
N ILE A 56 10.58 -16.97 32.20
CA ILE A 56 9.31 -16.27 31.97
C ILE A 56 9.50 -15.27 30.82
N PRO A 57 9.09 -15.61 29.60
CA PRO A 57 8.99 -14.64 28.52
C PRO A 57 7.76 -13.75 28.73
N LYS A 58 7.94 -12.44 28.56
CA LYS A 58 6.88 -11.44 28.62
C LYS A 58 6.82 -10.69 27.30
N SER A 59 5.62 -10.43 26.82
CA SER A 59 5.40 -9.60 25.63
C SER A 59 4.26 -8.63 25.91
N ASN A 60 4.53 -7.34 25.72
CA ASN A 60 3.53 -6.28 25.90
C ASN A 60 2.85 -5.91 24.59
N VAL A 61 3.35 -6.42 23.46
CA VAL A 61 2.85 -6.10 22.11
C VAL A 61 2.70 -7.37 21.28
N THR A 62 1.69 -7.40 20.42
CA THR A 62 1.36 -8.60 19.63
C THR A 62 2.41 -8.97 18.59
N TYR A 63 3.23 -8.00 18.15
CA TYR A 63 4.26 -8.20 17.14
C TYR A 63 5.61 -8.65 17.71
N CYS A 64 5.74 -8.86 19.02
CA CYS A 64 6.99 -9.25 19.64
C CYS A 64 6.86 -10.60 20.34
N GLN A 65 7.76 -11.54 20.04
CA GLN A 65 7.83 -12.84 20.68
C GLN A 65 9.25 -13.13 21.15
N THR A 66 9.38 -13.62 22.38
CA THR A 66 10.67 -14.05 22.94
C THR A 66 10.84 -15.56 22.80
N GLN A 67 12.02 -16.00 22.33
CA GLN A 67 12.45 -17.39 22.32
C GLN A 67 13.77 -17.50 23.07
N ASN A 68 13.83 -18.36 24.08
CA ASN A 68 15.07 -18.60 24.84
C ASN A 68 15.68 -19.94 24.44
N SER A 69 17.01 -19.97 24.36
CA SER A 69 17.84 -21.17 24.23
C SER A 69 18.84 -21.21 25.39
N SER A 70 19.60 -22.30 25.54
CA SER A 70 20.64 -22.38 26.57
C SER A 70 21.77 -21.36 26.35
N SER A 71 22.09 -21.04 25.09
CA SER A 71 23.21 -20.16 24.74
C SER A 71 22.80 -18.71 24.42
N SER A 72 21.56 -18.48 24.01
CA SER A 72 21.11 -17.17 23.53
C SER A 72 19.62 -16.96 23.70
N THR A 73 19.23 -15.69 23.81
CA THR A 73 17.84 -15.24 23.78
C THR A 73 17.60 -14.51 22.48
N THR A 74 16.50 -14.86 21.81
CA THR A 74 16.09 -14.27 20.54
C THR A 74 14.75 -13.56 20.71
N PHE A 75 14.72 -12.27 20.43
CA PHE A 75 13.47 -11.51 20.28
C PHE A 75 13.08 -11.47 18.80
N ILE A 76 11.95 -12.06 18.49
CA ILE A 76 11.39 -12.16 17.15
C ILE A 76 10.31 -11.10 17.00
N LEU A 77 10.57 -10.11 16.16
CA LEU A 77 9.58 -9.13 15.72
C LEU A 77 8.87 -9.67 14.48
N LYS A 78 7.55 -9.73 14.52
CA LYS A 78 6.70 -10.29 13.45
C LYS A 78 5.87 -9.23 12.75
N ASN A 79 5.50 -9.50 11.50
CA ASN A 79 4.60 -8.65 10.71
C ASN A 79 5.05 -7.18 10.72
N LEU A 80 6.34 -6.96 10.47
CA LEU A 80 6.95 -5.65 10.52
C LEU A 80 6.53 -4.77 9.33
N GLU A 81 5.76 -3.74 9.63
CA GLU A 81 5.44 -2.61 8.74
C GLU A 81 6.29 -1.36 9.03
N ARG A 82 6.28 -0.37 8.14
CA ARG A 82 7.00 0.92 8.27
C ARG A 82 6.75 1.67 9.58
N LYS A 83 5.58 1.53 10.21
CA LYS A 83 5.27 2.11 11.54
C LYS A 83 6.16 1.56 12.66
N HIS A 84 6.89 0.48 12.40
CA HIS A 84 7.83 -0.13 13.32
C HIS A 84 9.27 0.37 13.14
N ASN A 85 9.52 1.29 12.21
CA ASN A 85 10.82 1.95 12.07
C ASN A 85 11.12 2.78 13.30
N ASP A 86 12.15 2.41 14.05
CA ASP A 86 12.57 3.11 15.25
C ASP A 86 13.92 2.61 15.75
N PHE A 87 14.43 3.26 16.80
CA PHE A 87 15.50 2.75 17.62
C PHE A 87 14.97 1.62 18.52
N TYR A 88 15.67 0.50 18.52
CA TYR A 88 15.44 -0.61 19.43
C TYR A 88 16.59 -0.68 20.40
N THR A 89 16.29 -0.64 21.69
CA THR A 89 17.30 -0.67 22.76
C THR A 89 17.17 -1.96 23.53
N TYR A 90 18.21 -2.77 23.50
CA TYR A 90 18.36 -3.94 24.35
C TYR A 90 18.93 -3.54 25.71
N CYS A 91 18.45 -4.20 26.75
CA CYS A 91 18.89 -4.04 28.13
C CYS A 91 19.09 -5.41 28.77
N LEU A 92 20.26 -5.64 29.35
CA LEU A 92 20.57 -6.81 30.17
C LEU A 92 20.81 -6.39 31.61
N GLU A 93 20.01 -6.93 32.52
CA GLU A 93 20.18 -6.79 33.95
C GLU A 93 20.60 -8.14 34.54
N ILE A 94 21.62 -8.14 35.40
CA ILE A 94 22.09 -9.35 36.09
C ILE A 94 21.87 -9.19 37.58
N PHE A 95 21.04 -10.06 38.16
CA PHE A 95 20.69 -10.04 39.58
C PHE A 95 21.60 -10.98 40.38
N LEU A 96 21.86 -12.18 39.87
CA LEU A 96 22.67 -13.19 40.55
C LEU A 96 23.65 -13.88 39.58
N PRO A 97 24.93 -14.06 39.96
CA PRO A 97 25.50 -13.71 41.27
C PRO A 97 25.70 -12.19 41.42
N PRO A 98 25.70 -11.66 42.67
CA PRO A 98 26.11 -10.29 42.92
C PRO A 98 27.55 -10.04 42.43
N PRO A 99 27.91 -8.79 42.08
CA PRO A 99 27.10 -7.58 42.23
C PRO A 99 25.97 -7.48 41.21
N TYR A 100 24.92 -6.73 41.55
CA TYR A 100 23.89 -6.38 40.58
C TYR A 100 24.52 -5.56 39.46
N ILE A 101 24.30 -5.98 38.22
CA ILE A 101 24.72 -5.23 37.03
C ILE A 101 23.47 -4.60 36.44
N ASP A 102 23.46 -3.26 36.50
CA ASP A 102 22.43 -2.46 35.87
C ASP A 102 22.59 -2.50 34.34
N CYS A 103 21.44 -2.36 33.68
CA CYS A 103 21.18 -2.42 32.26
C CYS A 103 22.40 -2.20 31.33
N CYS A 104 22.96 -3.28 30.79
CA CYS A 104 23.91 -3.20 29.67
C CYS A 104 23.15 -2.87 28.39
N LEU A 105 23.26 -1.63 27.92
CA LEU A 105 22.50 -1.11 26.79
C LEU A 105 23.18 -1.41 25.44
N LYS A 106 22.38 -1.90 24.49
CA LYS A 106 22.77 -1.94 23.07
C LYS A 106 21.64 -1.38 22.22
N GLU A 107 21.92 -0.33 21.47
CA GLU A 107 20.93 0.31 20.59
C GLU A 107 21.13 -0.10 19.14
N THR A 108 20.04 -0.26 18.40
CA THR A 108 20.05 -0.59 16.98
C THR A 108 18.87 0.08 16.31
N TYR A 109 19.12 0.87 15.27
CA TYR A 109 18.06 1.43 14.47
C TYR A 109 17.59 0.42 13.43
N LEU A 110 16.30 0.10 13.45
CA LEU A 110 15.70 -0.81 12.47
C LEU A 110 14.95 0.00 11.42
N TYR A 111 15.45 -0.04 10.18
CA TYR A 111 14.78 0.54 9.03
C TYR A 111 14.11 -0.56 8.20
N ILE A 112 12.78 -0.53 8.13
CA ILE A 112 11.98 -1.43 7.30
C ILE A 112 11.64 -0.66 6.03
N GLN A 113 12.11 -1.20 4.91
CA GLN A 113 11.76 -0.71 3.58
C GLN A 113 10.37 -1.24 3.19
N ASP A 114 9.53 -0.36 2.66
CA ASP A 114 8.24 -0.75 2.12
C ASP A 114 8.48 -1.74 0.96
N LYS A 115 7.80 -2.89 0.97
CA LYS A 115 7.67 -3.68 -0.25
C LYS A 115 6.78 -2.86 -1.17
N GLU A 116 7.28 -2.50 -2.34
CA GLU A 116 6.46 -1.84 -3.35
C GLU A 116 5.24 -2.73 -3.62
N ASP A 117 4.06 -2.24 -3.26
CA ASP A 117 2.81 -2.96 -3.49
C ASP A 117 2.62 -3.13 -5.00
N CYS A 118 3.01 -4.28 -5.53
CA CYS A 118 2.81 -4.67 -6.93
C CYS A 118 1.32 -4.54 -7.33
N PHE A 119 0.41 -4.69 -6.36
CA PHE A 119 -1.03 -4.48 -6.53
C PHE A 119 -1.41 -3.03 -6.86
N SER A 120 -0.76 -2.04 -6.24
CA SER A 120 -1.03 -0.62 -6.52
C SER A 120 -0.58 -0.26 -7.93
N LEU A 121 0.56 -0.78 -8.38
CA LEU A 121 1.03 -0.56 -9.76
C LEU A 121 0.09 -1.21 -10.80
N GLY A 122 -0.38 -2.43 -10.52
CA GLY A 122 -1.34 -3.14 -11.38
C GLY A 122 -2.69 -2.42 -11.49
N LEU A 123 -3.26 -1.99 -10.36
CA LEU A 123 -4.53 -1.26 -10.35
C LEU A 123 -4.42 0.11 -11.02
N MET A 124 -3.34 0.85 -10.75
CA MET A 124 -3.09 2.13 -11.41
C MET A 124 -2.91 1.98 -12.92
N SER A 125 -2.24 0.90 -13.37
CA SER A 125 -2.12 0.57 -14.79
C SER A 125 -3.49 0.28 -15.44
N CYS A 126 -4.34 -0.53 -14.80
CA CYS A 126 -5.69 -0.81 -15.28
C CYS A 126 -6.56 0.45 -15.38
N ILE A 127 -6.45 1.37 -14.43
CA ILE A 127 -7.16 2.66 -14.44
C ILE A 127 -6.68 3.51 -15.63
N ILE A 128 -5.37 3.61 -15.85
CA ILE A 128 -4.79 4.37 -16.97
C ILE A 128 -5.23 3.80 -18.32
N ILE A 129 -5.18 2.48 -18.49
CA ILE A 129 -5.62 1.80 -19.72
C ILE A 129 -7.11 2.08 -19.99
N SER A 130 -7.94 2.01 -18.94
CA SER A 130 -9.38 2.26 -19.05
C SER A 130 -9.68 3.69 -19.49
N LEU A 131 -8.94 4.68 -18.98
CA LEU A 131 -9.07 6.09 -19.37
C LEU A 131 -8.69 6.32 -20.84
N ILE A 132 -7.63 5.65 -21.33
CA ILE A 132 -7.19 5.75 -22.73
C ILE A 132 -8.27 5.19 -23.67
N ILE A 133 -8.83 4.03 -23.36
CA ILE A 133 -9.89 3.40 -24.17
C ILE A 133 -11.14 4.30 -24.21
N PHE A 134 -11.52 4.87 -23.06
CA PHE A 134 -12.66 5.79 -22.97
C PHE A 134 -12.45 7.05 -23.82
N ALA A 135 -11.26 7.66 -23.76
CA ALA A 135 -10.94 8.84 -24.56
C ALA A 135 -11.01 8.56 -26.06
N ILE A 136 -10.46 7.42 -26.52
CA ILE A 136 -10.52 7.00 -27.93
C ILE A 136 -11.98 6.79 -28.36
N SER A 137 -12.78 6.11 -27.53
CA SER A 137 -14.20 5.90 -27.81
C SER A 137 -14.95 7.22 -27.97
N CYS A 138 -14.75 8.19 -27.06
CA CYS A 138 -15.38 9.51 -27.15
C CYS A 138 -15.01 10.25 -28.44
N VAL A 139 -13.73 10.24 -28.84
CA VAL A 139 -13.28 10.90 -30.08
C VAL A 139 -13.90 10.23 -31.31
N CYS A 140 -13.95 8.88 -31.34
CA CYS A 140 -14.60 8.13 -32.41
C CYS A 140 -16.11 8.43 -32.49
N CYS A 141 -16.79 8.53 -31.36
CA CYS A 141 -18.21 8.89 -31.31
C CYS A 141 -18.45 10.30 -31.87
N VAL A 142 -17.63 11.29 -31.51
CA VAL A 142 -17.74 12.66 -32.05
C VAL A 142 -17.49 12.66 -33.56
N ALA A 143 -16.46 11.96 -34.04
CA ALA A 143 -16.17 11.88 -35.48
C ALA A 143 -17.32 11.24 -36.28
N ALA A 144 -17.89 10.14 -35.77
CA ALA A 144 -19.04 9.47 -36.38
C ALA A 144 -20.29 10.38 -36.41
N CYS A 145 -20.57 11.09 -35.31
CA CYS A 145 -21.66 12.07 -35.23
C CYS A 145 -21.44 13.23 -36.22
N CYS A 146 -20.22 13.75 -36.35
CA CYS A 146 -19.89 14.80 -37.31
C CYS A 146 -20.04 14.35 -38.77
N LEU A 147 -19.60 13.14 -39.11
CA LEU A 147 -19.74 12.57 -40.46
C LEU A 147 -21.22 12.34 -40.82
N ARG A 148 -22.01 11.82 -39.88
CA ARG A 148 -23.45 11.59 -40.08
C ARG A 148 -24.22 12.91 -40.29
N ASN A 149 -23.88 13.95 -39.53
CA ASN A 149 -24.45 15.29 -39.69
C ASN A 149 -24.06 15.94 -41.03
N LYS A 150 -22.86 15.67 -41.55
CA LYS A 150 -22.45 16.12 -42.89
C LYS A 150 -23.20 15.42 -44.02
N ASN A 151 -23.41 14.10 -43.91
CA ASN A 151 -24.18 13.35 -44.91
C ASN A 151 -25.65 13.77 -44.95
N GLN A 152 -26.25 14.10 -43.80
CA GLN A 152 -27.63 14.57 -43.72
C GLN A 152 -27.84 15.97 -44.33
N LYS A 153 -26.81 16.83 -44.34
CA LYS A 153 -26.84 18.12 -45.05
C LYS A 153 -26.74 17.96 -46.58
N CYS A 154 -26.00 16.97 -47.08
CA CYS A 154 -25.91 16.69 -48.52
C CYS A 154 -27.21 16.12 -49.13
N GLU A 155 -28.08 15.52 -48.33
CA GLU A 155 -29.34 14.93 -48.81
C GLU A 155 -30.49 15.96 -48.92
N SER A 156 -30.33 17.17 -48.37
CA SER A 156 -31.41 18.17 -48.29
C SER A 156 -31.53 19.17 -49.45
N ASN A 157 -30.69 19.08 -50.50
CA ASN A 157 -30.64 20.10 -51.56
C ASN A 157 -30.91 19.59 -52.98
N SER A 158 -31.59 18.46 -53.17
CA SER A 158 -31.84 17.91 -54.51
C SER A 158 -33.29 17.54 -54.84
N HIS A 159 -34.29 18.11 -54.16
CA HIS A 159 -35.69 17.96 -54.60
C HIS A 159 -36.34 19.31 -54.90
N GLU A 160 -36.03 19.83 -56.09
CA GLU A 160 -36.88 20.75 -56.82
C GLU A 160 -38.17 19.98 -57.19
N TYR A 161 -39.20 20.09 -56.35
CA TYR A 161 -40.52 19.52 -56.61
C TYR A 161 -41.27 20.42 -57.59
N ASN A 162 -40.93 20.29 -58.88
CA ASN A 162 -41.76 20.79 -59.97
C ASN A 162 -43.04 19.94 -60.03
N SER A 163 -44.05 20.28 -59.22
CA SER A 163 -45.43 19.89 -59.45
C SER A 163 -46.24 21.13 -59.80
N GLU A 164 -46.05 21.64 -61.01
CA GLU A 164 -47.07 22.44 -61.66
C GLU A 164 -48.29 21.54 -61.92
N TYR A 165 -49.17 21.46 -60.92
CA TYR A 165 -50.48 20.86 -61.05
C TYR A 165 -51.50 22.00 -60.93
N MET A 166 -51.95 22.51 -62.08
CA MET A 166 -53.03 23.50 -62.16
C MET A 166 -54.39 22.80 -61.97
N PRO A 167 -55.21 23.19 -60.98
CA PRO A 167 -56.57 22.70 -60.88
C PRO A 167 -57.44 23.39 -61.95
N MET A 168 -57.99 22.60 -62.89
CA MET A 168 -58.95 23.09 -63.87
C MET A 168 -60.26 23.48 -63.16
N ALA A 169 -60.70 24.72 -63.36
CA ALA A 169 -61.94 25.25 -62.78
C ALA A 169 -63.17 24.46 -63.29
N ALA A 170 -64.06 24.08 -62.37
CA ALA A 170 -65.31 23.42 -62.67
C ALA A 170 -66.27 24.37 -63.43
N VAL A 171 -66.61 24.02 -64.67
CA VAL A 171 -67.62 24.76 -65.45
C VAL A 171 -68.98 24.10 -65.25
N ASN A 172 -69.93 24.87 -64.74
CA ASN A 172 -71.32 24.46 -64.58
C ASN A 172 -71.98 24.22 -65.94
N ALA A 173 -72.50 23.02 -66.18
CA ALA A 173 -73.27 22.72 -67.40
C ALA A 173 -74.55 23.59 -67.45
N ALA A 174 -74.69 24.34 -68.54
CA ALA A 174 -75.78 25.30 -68.76
C ALA A 174 -77.14 24.62 -69.05
N LYS A 175 -78.23 25.28 -68.62
CA LYS A 175 -79.64 24.89 -68.85
C LYS A 175 -79.99 24.85 -70.35
N LYS A 176 -80.79 23.85 -70.73
CA LYS A 176 -81.40 23.71 -72.08
C LYS A 176 -82.35 24.88 -72.41
N PRO A 177 -82.32 25.43 -73.64
CA PRO A 177 -83.39 26.31 -74.11
C PRO A 177 -84.61 25.51 -74.57
N ARG A 178 -85.81 26.04 -74.31
CA ARG A 178 -87.09 25.61 -74.89
C ARG A 178 -87.25 26.22 -76.29
N ILE A 179 -87.56 25.38 -77.27
CA ILE A 179 -88.49 25.67 -78.38
C ILE A 179 -89.25 24.36 -78.63
#